data_AF-A0A0G4GBU2-F1
#
_entry.id   AF-A0A0G4GBU2-F1
#
_cell.length_a   1.000
_cell.length_b   1.000
_cell.length_c   1.000
_cell.angle_alpha   90.00
_cell.angle_beta   90.00
_cell.angle_gamma   90.00
#
_symmetry.space_group_name_H-M   'P 1'
#
loop_
_entity.id
_entity.type
_entity.pdbx_description
1 polymer ?
#
loop_
_entity_poly.entity_id
_entity_poly.type
_entity_poly.pdbx_seq_one_letter_code
_entity_poly.pdbx_strand_id
1 'polypeptide(L)'
;MFAVLACKQRRKQCGGRETLAVLAGSWRRVRLGGREMLAELAGRRRRKRRMGRDALAVLAGRRRRVQLGGRETLVVLAGRRRRVRLRGRETLAVLAAGRWRWKQLGRREMLVALTGMLR
;
A
#
# COMPACT_ATOMS: atom_id res chain seq x y z
N MET A 1 8.23 0.10 -16.21
CA MET A 1 8.11 1.57 -16.03
C MET A 1 8.62 1.94 -14.64
N PHE A 2 9.55 2.90 -14.55
CA PHE A 2 10.11 3.39 -13.28
C PHE A 2 9.68 4.84 -13.03
N ALA A 3 9.33 5.18 -11.80
CA ALA A 3 8.97 6.54 -11.42
C ALA A 3 9.43 6.89 -10.00
N VAL A 4 10.27 7.92 -9.86
CA VAL A 4 10.68 8.49 -8.56
C VAL A 4 10.13 9.91 -8.48
N LEU A 5 9.34 10.21 -7.43
CA LEU A 5 8.83 11.57 -7.21
C LEU A 5 8.84 11.93 -5.72
N ALA A 6 9.47 13.04 -5.39
CA ALA A 6 9.49 13.63 -4.05
C ALA A 6 8.90 15.04 -4.11
N CYS A 7 7.59 15.19 -3.82
CA CYS A 7 6.91 16.49 -3.85
C CYS A 7 5.49 16.43 -3.23
N LYS A 8 4.86 17.60 -3.02
CA LYS A 8 3.42 17.72 -2.68
C LYS A 8 2.59 17.80 -3.96
N GLN A 9 2.00 16.69 -4.39
CA GLN A 9 1.21 16.63 -5.62
C GLN A 9 -0.24 16.18 -5.40
N ARG A 10 -1.14 16.61 -6.28
CA ARG A 10 -2.56 16.25 -6.21
C ARG A 10 -2.80 14.78 -6.59
N ARG A 11 -2.19 14.28 -7.66
CA ARG A 11 -2.45 12.92 -8.18
C ARG A 11 -1.24 12.32 -8.89
N LYS A 12 -1.01 11.01 -8.73
CA LYS A 12 -0.14 10.22 -9.64
C LYS A 12 -0.84 8.95 -10.09
N GLN A 13 -0.66 8.63 -11.37
CA GLN A 13 -1.06 7.38 -12.00
C GLN A 13 0.18 6.79 -12.70
N CYS A 14 0.53 5.53 -12.43
CA CYS A 14 1.54 4.78 -13.17
C CYS A 14 0.95 3.41 -13.56
N GLY A 15 1.25 2.95 -14.77
CA GLY A 15 0.73 1.71 -15.33
C GLY A 15 1.73 1.09 -16.32
N GLY A 16 1.77 -0.24 -16.41
CA GLY A 16 2.63 -0.97 -17.34
C GLY A 16 2.70 -2.46 -17.00
N ARG A 17 3.43 -3.26 -17.79
CA ARG A 17 3.63 -4.71 -17.52
C ARG A 17 4.32 -4.89 -16.15
N GLU A 18 5.38 -4.11 -15.92
CA GLU A 18 6.07 -3.95 -14.65
C GLU A 18 6.06 -2.48 -14.22
N THR A 19 5.72 -2.22 -12.96
CA THR A 19 5.69 -0.86 -12.41
C THR A 19 6.49 -0.76 -11.12
N LEU A 20 7.49 0.12 -11.13
CA LEU A 20 8.34 0.44 -9.99
C LEU A 20 8.16 1.91 -9.64
N ALA A 21 7.72 2.20 -8.41
CA ALA A 21 7.48 3.59 -7.99
C ALA A 21 7.94 3.90 -6.57
N VAL A 22 8.78 4.92 -6.42
CA VAL A 22 9.17 5.49 -5.12
C VAL A 22 8.55 6.87 -5.02
N LEU A 23 7.61 7.05 -4.08
CA LEU A 23 6.95 8.34 -3.89
C LEU A 23 7.10 8.80 -2.44
N ALA A 24 7.65 10.00 -2.24
CA ALA A 24 7.71 10.66 -0.93
C ALA A 24 6.79 11.90 -0.89
N GLY A 25 6.49 12.40 0.31
CA GLY A 25 5.72 13.63 0.51
C GLY A 25 4.19 13.45 0.66
N SER A 26 3.44 14.51 0.33
CA SER A 26 2.00 14.60 0.60
C SER A 26 1.16 14.51 -0.66
N TRP A 27 0.31 13.47 -0.74
CA TRP A 27 -0.47 13.16 -1.94
C TRP A 27 -1.96 13.01 -1.66
N ARG A 28 -2.82 13.63 -2.48
CA ARG A 28 -4.28 13.38 -2.35
C ARG A 28 -4.66 12.00 -2.87
N ARG A 29 -4.16 11.59 -4.04
CA ARG A 29 -4.48 10.30 -4.68
C ARG A 29 -3.27 9.69 -5.38
N VAL A 30 -3.05 8.40 -5.16
CA VAL A 30 -2.08 7.61 -5.94
C VAL A 30 -2.76 6.33 -6.42
N ARG A 31 -2.71 6.10 -7.74
CA ARG A 31 -3.13 4.87 -8.39
C ARG A 31 -1.93 4.28 -9.09
N LEU A 32 -1.70 3.00 -8.90
CA LEU A 32 -0.63 2.29 -9.57
C LEU A 32 -1.17 0.92 -10.00
N GLY A 33 -0.81 0.44 -11.17
CA GLY A 33 -1.24 -0.88 -11.62
C GLY A 33 -0.27 -1.49 -12.63
N GLY A 34 -0.39 -2.80 -12.84
CA GLY A 34 0.48 -3.57 -13.73
C GLY A 34 0.40 -5.06 -13.43
N ARG A 35 1.07 -5.92 -14.19
CA ARG A 35 1.13 -7.36 -13.84
C ARG A 35 1.96 -7.53 -12.59
N GLU A 36 3.16 -6.97 -12.59
CA GLU A 36 4.08 -6.99 -11.46
C GLU A 36 4.34 -5.58 -10.97
N MET A 37 4.33 -5.42 -9.65
CA MET A 37 4.37 -4.09 -9.08
C MET A 37 5.12 -4.04 -7.76
N LEU A 38 6.20 -3.24 -7.71
CA LEU A 38 6.83 -2.82 -6.46
C LEU A 38 6.61 -1.32 -6.30
N ALA A 39 6.25 -0.89 -5.09
CA ALA A 39 6.40 0.52 -4.80
C ALA A 39 6.47 0.85 -3.33
N GLU A 40 7.39 1.74 -3.03
CA GLU A 40 7.66 2.30 -1.73
C GLU A 40 7.04 3.70 -1.64
N LEU A 41 6.28 3.93 -0.58
CA LEU A 41 5.57 5.19 -0.41
C LEU A 41 5.77 5.69 1.01
N ALA A 42 6.38 6.86 1.16
CA ALA A 42 6.46 7.60 2.41
C ALA A 42 5.47 8.78 2.43
N GLY A 43 5.17 9.29 3.63
CA GLY A 43 4.42 10.54 3.84
C GLY A 43 2.89 10.42 3.99
N ARG A 44 2.17 11.53 3.79
CA ARG A 44 0.74 11.65 4.10
C ARG A 44 -0.12 11.44 2.86
N ARG A 45 -1.09 10.52 2.91
CA ARG A 45 -1.98 10.23 1.75
C ARG A 45 -3.45 10.14 2.09
N ARG A 46 -4.32 10.75 1.26
CA ARG A 46 -5.77 10.58 1.44
C ARG A 46 -6.27 9.26 0.87
N ARG A 47 -5.88 8.89 -0.37
CA ARG A 47 -6.33 7.65 -1.01
C ARG A 47 -5.22 6.98 -1.80
N LYS A 48 -5.11 5.65 -1.67
CA LYS A 48 -4.23 4.79 -2.48
C LYS A 48 -5.03 3.63 -3.05
N ARG A 49 -4.85 3.33 -4.35
CA ARG A 49 -5.32 2.10 -5.01
C ARG A 49 -4.15 1.42 -5.73
N ARG A 50 -3.92 0.13 -5.49
CA ARG A 50 -3.08 -0.73 -6.36
C ARG A 50 -3.88 -1.92 -6.83
N MET A 51 -3.73 -2.26 -8.10
CA MET A 51 -4.29 -3.46 -8.71
C MET A 51 -3.24 -4.07 -9.64
N GLY A 52 -2.91 -5.33 -9.43
CA GLY A 52 -2.01 -6.07 -10.29
C GLY A 52 -2.15 -7.57 -10.14
N ARG A 53 -1.33 -8.37 -10.83
CA ARG A 53 -1.28 -9.81 -10.58
C ARG A 53 -0.51 -10.05 -9.29
N ASP A 54 0.69 -9.46 -9.20
CA ASP A 54 1.60 -9.60 -8.08
C ASP A 54 2.03 -8.21 -7.61
N ALA A 55 1.79 -7.91 -6.33
CA ALA A 55 1.97 -6.56 -5.80
C ALA A 55 2.71 -6.54 -4.46
N LEU A 56 3.90 -5.94 -4.46
CA LEU A 56 4.66 -5.61 -3.25
C LEU A 56 4.56 -4.12 -2.92
N ALA A 57 4.39 -3.84 -1.63
CA ALA A 57 4.06 -2.50 -1.20
C ALA A 57 4.56 -2.16 0.20
N VAL A 58 5.59 -1.32 0.26
CA VAL A 58 6.07 -0.72 1.51
C VAL A 58 5.45 0.65 1.69
N LEU A 59 4.78 0.86 2.81
CA LEU A 59 3.93 2.02 3.00
C LEU A 59 4.09 2.62 4.40
N ALA A 60 4.90 3.66 4.49
CA ALA A 60 5.07 4.46 5.70
C ALA A 60 4.12 5.68 5.73
N GLY A 61 3.84 6.16 6.94
CA GLY A 61 3.14 7.43 7.20
C GLY A 61 1.61 7.33 7.33
N ARG A 62 0.95 8.50 7.41
CA ARG A 62 -0.49 8.60 7.71
C ARG A 62 -1.35 8.43 6.46
N ARG A 63 -2.30 7.49 6.46
CA ARG A 63 -3.21 7.27 5.31
C ARG A 63 -4.68 7.14 5.69
N ARG A 64 -5.57 7.84 4.99
CA ARG A 64 -7.02 7.69 5.25
C ARG A 64 -7.60 6.41 4.64
N ARG A 65 -7.25 6.06 3.40
CA ARG A 65 -7.78 4.87 2.73
C ARG A 65 -6.71 4.20 1.86
N VAL A 66 -6.58 2.89 2.01
CA VAL A 66 -5.70 2.05 1.18
C VAL A 66 -6.49 0.86 0.66
N GLN A 67 -6.47 0.70 -0.67
CA GLN A 67 -7.01 -0.45 -1.38
C GLN A 67 -5.89 -1.10 -2.17
N LEU A 68 -5.64 -2.37 -1.95
CA LEU A 68 -4.70 -3.18 -2.72
C LEU A 68 -5.39 -4.45 -3.15
N GLY A 69 -5.05 -4.94 -4.33
CA GLY A 69 -5.39 -6.30 -4.66
C GLY A 69 -4.67 -6.85 -5.88
N GLY A 70 -4.73 -8.17 -5.98
CA GLY A 70 -4.10 -9.00 -6.99
C GLY A 70 -4.25 -10.48 -6.72
N ARG A 71 -3.55 -11.35 -7.44
CA ARG A 71 -3.43 -12.77 -7.07
C ARG A 71 -2.60 -12.89 -5.80
N GLU A 72 -1.40 -12.30 -5.82
CA GLU A 72 -0.47 -12.26 -4.70
C GLU A 72 -0.25 -10.81 -4.26
N THR A 73 -0.39 -10.55 -2.96
CA THR A 73 -0.20 -9.20 -2.41
C THR A 73 0.59 -9.28 -1.12
N LEU A 74 1.82 -8.75 -1.12
CA LEU A 74 2.57 -8.51 0.10
C LEU A 74 2.55 -7.02 0.43
N VAL A 75 2.16 -6.70 1.67
CA VAL A 75 2.12 -5.32 2.13
C VAL A 75 2.82 -5.16 3.47
N VAL A 76 3.68 -4.14 3.56
CA VAL A 76 4.23 -3.67 4.83
C VAL A 76 3.63 -2.30 5.12
N LEU A 77 2.91 -2.19 6.23
CA LEU A 77 2.28 -0.96 6.66
C LEU A 77 2.94 -0.45 7.93
N ALA A 78 3.52 0.76 7.86
CA ALA A 78 4.00 1.49 9.01
C ALA A 78 3.20 2.80 9.19
N GLY A 79 2.78 3.11 10.42
CA GLY A 79 2.09 4.34 10.79
C GLY A 79 0.55 4.27 10.80
N ARG A 80 -0.13 5.41 10.92
CA ARG A 80 -1.59 5.45 11.19
C ARG A 80 -2.44 5.26 9.93
N ARG A 81 -3.43 4.36 9.97
CA ARG A 81 -4.46 4.27 8.91
C ARG A 81 -5.89 4.14 9.38
N ARG A 82 -6.77 4.82 8.66
CA ARG A 82 -8.20 4.82 8.98
C ARG A 82 -8.98 3.69 8.33
N ARG A 83 -8.59 3.21 7.13
CA ARG A 83 -9.23 2.08 6.42
C ARG A 83 -8.24 1.38 5.50
N VAL A 84 -8.16 0.06 5.60
CA VAL A 84 -7.36 -0.80 4.71
C VAL A 84 -8.26 -1.90 4.14
N ARG A 85 -8.19 -2.10 2.82
CA ARG A 85 -8.84 -3.20 2.12
C ARG A 85 -7.80 -3.88 1.26
N LEU A 86 -7.57 -5.15 1.53
CA LEU A 86 -6.69 -6.02 0.78
C LEU A 86 -7.58 -7.07 0.11
N ARG A 87 -7.30 -7.37 -1.15
CA ARG A 87 -8.07 -8.34 -1.91
C ARG A 87 -7.13 -9.15 -2.77
N GLY A 88 -6.94 -10.41 -2.43
CA GLY A 88 -6.26 -11.34 -3.32
C GLY A 88 -6.53 -12.78 -2.98
N ARG A 89 -5.98 -13.67 -3.82
CA ARG A 89 -5.99 -15.11 -3.51
C ARG A 89 -5.04 -15.38 -2.35
N GLU A 90 -3.88 -14.71 -2.35
CA GLU A 90 -2.87 -14.82 -1.32
C GLU A 90 -2.47 -13.41 -0.89
N THR A 91 -2.75 -13.09 0.38
CA THR A 91 -2.44 -11.78 0.94
C THR A 91 -1.64 -11.95 2.21
N LEU A 92 -0.40 -11.45 2.20
CA LEU A 92 0.40 -11.26 3.40
C LEU A 92 0.46 -9.79 3.75
N ALA A 93 0.13 -9.48 4.99
CA ALA A 93 0.14 -8.11 5.46
C ALA A 93 0.85 -8.02 6.80
N VAL A 94 1.99 -7.33 6.79
CA VAL A 94 2.78 -6.99 7.96
C VAL A 94 2.38 -5.61 8.43
N LEU A 95 1.89 -5.52 9.66
CA LEU A 95 1.50 -4.27 10.31
C LEU A 95 2.55 -3.94 11.38
N ALA A 96 3.45 -3.01 11.04
CA ALA A 96 4.42 -2.47 11.97
C ALA A 96 3.86 -1.16 12.56
N ALA A 97 3.74 -1.06 13.88
CA ALA A 97 3.41 0.15 14.65
C ALA A 97 2.37 1.13 14.03
N GLY A 98 1.15 1.16 14.54
CA GLY A 98 0.14 2.14 14.13
C GLY A 98 -1.27 1.89 14.66
N ARG A 99 -2.15 2.90 14.55
CA ARG A 99 -3.59 2.75 14.80
C ARG A 99 -4.31 2.41 13.49
N TRP A 100 -5.12 1.36 13.51
CA TRP A 100 -5.85 0.82 12.36
C TRP A 100 -7.35 0.71 12.69
N ARG A 101 -8.23 1.08 11.76
CA ARG A 101 -9.68 0.87 11.90
C ARG A 101 -10.21 0.16 10.64
N TRP A 102 -10.92 -0.95 10.83
CA TRP A 102 -11.62 -1.78 9.84
C TRP A 102 -10.77 -2.58 8.83
N LYS A 103 -11.20 -3.82 8.57
CA LYS A 103 -10.59 -4.77 7.62
C LYS A 103 -11.68 -5.49 6.81
N GLN A 104 -11.63 -5.33 5.49
CA GLN A 104 -12.17 -6.32 4.55
C GLN A 104 -10.98 -7.00 3.91
N LEU A 105 -10.99 -8.31 4.01
CA LEU A 105 -9.89 -9.23 3.80
C LEU A 105 -10.38 -10.34 2.87
N GLY A 106 -9.51 -10.79 1.96
CA GLY A 106 -9.75 -11.82 0.97
C GLY A 106 -9.78 -13.23 1.53
N ARG A 107 -9.78 -14.21 0.62
CA ARG A 107 -10.19 -15.61 0.87
C ARG A 107 -9.11 -16.49 1.53
N ARG A 108 -7.82 -16.14 1.44
CA ARG A 108 -6.72 -16.76 2.21
C ARG A 108 -5.72 -15.67 2.60
N GLU A 109 -5.60 -15.42 3.89
CA GLU A 109 -4.77 -14.33 4.39
C GLU A 109 -3.97 -14.75 5.62
N MET A 110 -2.75 -14.24 5.69
CA MET A 110 -1.94 -14.31 6.90
C MET A 110 -1.49 -12.90 7.27
N LEU A 111 -1.93 -12.50 8.46
CA LEU A 111 -1.73 -11.17 9.02
C LEU A 111 -0.71 -11.26 10.14
N VAL A 112 0.47 -10.69 9.90
CA VAL A 112 1.50 -10.60 10.92
C VAL A 112 1.44 -9.18 11.50
N ALA A 113 0.83 -9.06 12.68
CA ALA A 113 0.85 -7.82 13.42
C ALA A 113 2.04 -7.83 14.39
N LEU A 114 3.07 -7.02 14.10
CA LEU A 114 4.20 -6.79 15.02
C LEU A 114 3.82 -5.74 16.08
N THR A 115 2.58 -5.76 16.56
CA THR A 115 2.08 -4.85 17.58
C THR A 115 2.34 -5.46 18.95
N GLY A 116 3.56 -5.28 19.47
CA GLY A 116 3.87 -5.77 20.81
C GLY A 116 5.31 -5.69 21.27
N MET A 117 6.12 -4.70 20.85
CA MET A 117 7.49 -4.58 21.37
C MET A 117 8.00 -3.15 21.67
N LEU A 118 7.13 -2.15 21.81
CA LEU A 118 7.49 -0.92 22.52
C LEU A 118 6.21 -0.21 23.00
N ARG A 119 5.98 -0.37 24.31
CA ARG A 119 5.20 0.44 25.27
C ARG A 119 3.98 1.21 24.75
#